data_AF-A0A239L7T0-F1
#
_entry.id   AF-A0A239L7T0-F1
#
_cell.length_a   1.000
_cell.length_b   1.000
_cell.length_c   1.000
_cell.angle_alpha   90.00
_cell.angle_beta   90.00
_cell.angle_gamma   90.00
#
_symmetry.space_group_name_H-M   'P 1'
#
loop_
_entity.id
_entity.type
_entity.pdbx_description
1 polymer ?
#
loop_
_entity_poly.entity_id
_entity_poly.type
_entity_poly.pdbx_seq_one_letter_code
_entity_poly.pdbx_strand_id
1 'polypeptide(L)'
;MSISVQQLEQLLSRLQHLKDELGRNRAEPQRELAQDDPLVRMADDCDFLLPSPLTVRNLAETVERKIGNVHVLLDRARENADIPQDIQAAADNEDMLVQEPGQRQDGPPRGGLSA
;
A
#
# COMPACT_ATOMS: atom_id res chain seq x y z
N MET A 1 2.19 -10.55 -9.76
CA MET A 1 1.34 -11.52 -9.03
C MET A 1 0.26 -10.74 -8.31
N SER A 2 -1.01 -10.93 -8.68
CA SER A 2 -2.14 -10.27 -8.00
C SER A 2 -2.51 -11.11 -6.77
N ILE A 3 -2.37 -10.54 -5.59
CA ILE A 3 -2.78 -11.21 -4.34
C ILE A 3 -4.32 -11.19 -4.26
N SER A 4 -4.94 -12.33 -4.00
CA SER A 4 -6.41 -12.43 -3.92
C SER A 4 -6.94 -11.98 -2.55
N VAL A 5 -8.20 -11.54 -2.48
CA VAL A 5 -8.88 -11.18 -1.22
C VAL A 5 -8.75 -12.28 -0.17
N GLN A 6 -8.98 -13.54 -0.55
CA GLN A 6 -8.84 -14.70 0.35
C GLN A 6 -7.42 -14.85 0.92
N GLN A 7 -6.39 -14.53 0.12
CA GLN A 7 -4.99 -14.58 0.58
C GLN A 7 -4.70 -13.47 1.60
N LEU A 8 -5.25 -12.28 1.38
CA LEU A 8 -5.15 -11.17 2.33
C LEU A 8 -5.89 -11.47 3.64
N GLU A 9 -7.07 -12.10 3.58
CA GLU A 9 -7.82 -12.50 4.78
C GLU A 9 -7.08 -13.57 5.59
N GLN A 10 -6.47 -14.56 4.92
CA GLN A 10 -5.62 -15.55 5.58
C GLN A 10 -4.36 -14.93 6.20
N LEU A 11 -3.73 -13.98 5.51
CA LEU A 11 -2.60 -13.24 6.05
C LEU A 11 -2.99 -12.40 7.27
N LEU A 12 -4.13 -11.70 7.19
CA LEU A 12 -4.67 -10.91 8.29
C LEU A 12 -4.94 -11.78 9.53
N SER A 13 -5.54 -12.96 9.33
CA SER A 13 -5.82 -13.89 10.42
C SER A 13 -4.53 -14.36 11.12
N ARG A 14 -3.49 -14.70 10.35
CA ARG A 14 -2.17 -15.07 10.88
C ARG A 14 -1.49 -13.92 11.64
N LEU A 15 -1.51 -12.71 11.08
CA LEU A 15 -0.95 -11.53 11.73
C LEU A 15 -1.69 -11.18 13.04
N GLN A 16 -3.01 -11.32 13.08
CA GLN A 16 -3.79 -11.12 14.30
C GLN A 16 -3.46 -12.17 15.38
N HIS A 17 -3.29 -13.43 14.99
CA HIS A 17 -2.85 -14.47 15.90
C HIS A 17 -1.46 -14.16 16.50
N LEU A 18 -0.51 -13.73 15.67
CA LEU A 18 0.80 -13.29 16.12
C LEU A 18 0.73 -12.08 17.06
N LYS A 19 -0.15 -11.11 16.77
CA LYS A 19 -0.39 -9.95 17.65
C LYS A 19 -0.91 -10.37 19.03
N ASP A 20 -1.81 -11.35 19.10
CA ASP A 20 -2.33 -11.87 20.38
C ASP A 20 -1.21 -12.51 21.20
N GLU A 21 -0.40 -13.38 20.57
CA GLU A 21 0.72 -14.06 21.23
C GLU A 21 1.81 -13.08 21.70
N LEU A 22 2.08 -12.02 20.94
CA LEU A 22 2.96 -10.91 21.35
C LEU A 22 2.35 -10.12 22.52
N GLY A 23 1.04 -9.91 22.51
CA GLY A 23 0.29 -9.25 23.59
C GLY A 23 0.36 -10.05 24.90
N ARG A 24 0.36 -11.38 24.84
CA ARG A 24 0.58 -12.25 26.00
C ARG A 24 2.00 -12.19 26.54
N ASN A 25 2.99 -12.01 25.67
CA ASN A 25 4.40 -11.84 26.03
C ASN A 25 4.79 -10.41 26.47
N ARG A 26 3.81 -9.54 26.74
CA ARG A 26 4.03 -8.13 27.09
C ARG A 26 4.77 -7.90 28.42
N ALA A 27 5.01 -8.95 29.21
CA ALA A 27 5.78 -8.86 30.44
C ALA A 27 7.20 -8.32 30.22
N GLU A 28 7.83 -8.63 29.08
CA GLU A 28 9.18 -8.16 28.74
C GLU A 28 9.24 -7.56 27.32
N PRO A 29 8.77 -6.32 27.13
CA PRO A 29 8.67 -5.71 25.80
C PRO A 29 10.03 -5.45 25.15
N GLN A 30 11.09 -5.34 25.94
CA GLN A 30 12.46 -5.14 25.44
C GLN A 30 13.25 -6.45 25.32
N ARG A 31 12.64 -7.61 25.59
CA ARG A 31 13.29 -8.91 25.41
C ARG A 31 13.66 -9.08 23.95
N GLU A 32 14.94 -9.37 23.70
CA GLU A 32 15.43 -9.81 22.41
C GLU A 32 14.88 -11.21 22.13
N LEU A 33 14.33 -11.39 20.94
CA LEU A 33 13.82 -12.66 20.48
C LEU A 33 14.94 -13.39 19.73
N ALA A 34 15.17 -14.65 20.08
CA ALA A 34 16.08 -15.48 19.31
C ALA A 34 15.46 -15.76 17.94
N GLN A 35 16.28 -16.03 16.92
CA GLN A 35 15.74 -16.42 15.60
C GLN A 35 14.90 -17.71 15.66
N ASP A 36 15.13 -18.55 16.66
CA ASP A 36 14.36 -19.79 16.88
C ASP A 36 13.11 -19.58 17.76
N ASP A 37 12.86 -18.36 18.28
CA ASP A 37 11.66 -18.11 19.08
C ASP A 37 10.40 -18.40 18.24
N PRO A 38 9.35 -18.98 18.84
CA PRO A 38 8.10 -19.30 18.13
C PRO A 38 7.46 -18.05 17.51
N LEU A 39 7.59 -16.90 18.16
CA LEU A 39 7.11 -15.60 17.66
C LEU A 39 7.82 -15.17 16.37
N VAL A 40 9.12 -15.48 16.25
CA VAL A 40 9.92 -15.17 15.06
C VAL A 40 9.56 -16.10 13.91
N ARG A 41 9.39 -17.40 14.19
CA ARG A 41 8.91 -18.36 13.19
C ARG A 41 7.52 -18.01 12.65
N MET A 42 6.61 -17.56 13.51
CA MET A 42 5.29 -17.07 13.09
C MET A 42 5.37 -15.80 12.24
N ALA A 43 6.32 -14.91 12.56
CA ALA A 43 6.56 -13.70 11.78
C ALA A 43 7.15 -14.03 10.39
N ASP A 44 8.05 -15.01 10.32
CA ASP A 44 8.63 -15.52 9.08
C ASP A 44 7.55 -16.12 8.15
N ASP A 45 6.59 -16.89 8.70
CA ASP A 45 5.44 -17.45 7.95
C ASP A 45 4.55 -16.36 7.31
N CYS A 46 4.54 -15.16 7.89
CA CYS A 46 3.75 -14.03 7.40
C CYS A 46 4.45 -13.24 6.27
N ASP A 47 5.62 -13.68 5.81
CA ASP A 47 6.39 -13.13 4.69
C ASP A 47 6.55 -11.60 4.81
N PHE A 48 7.18 -11.16 5.91
CA PHE A 48 7.52 -9.76 6.12
C PHE A 48 8.92 -9.58 6.70
N LEU A 49 9.53 -8.44 6.37
CA LEU A 49 10.85 -8.07 6.87
C LEU A 49 10.80 -7.92 8.40
N LEU A 50 11.57 -8.77 9.07
CA LEU A 50 11.73 -8.72 10.52
C LEU A 50 12.47 -7.43 10.92
N PRO A 51 12.03 -6.74 11.98
CA PRO A 51 12.68 -5.52 12.44
C PRO A 51 14.04 -5.83 13.07
N SER A 52 14.97 -4.87 12.96
CA SER A 52 16.24 -4.89 13.67
C SER A 52 16.36 -3.60 14.50
N PRO A 53 16.49 -3.68 15.84
CA PRO A 53 16.67 -4.88 16.65
C PRO A 53 15.39 -5.71 16.80
N LEU A 54 15.56 -7.04 16.93
CA LEU A 54 14.50 -8.03 16.93
C LEU A 54 13.96 -8.26 18.35
N THR A 55 13.24 -7.26 18.86
CA THR A 55 12.65 -7.26 20.21
C THR A 55 11.15 -7.52 20.15
N VAL A 56 10.56 -8.01 21.26
CA VAL A 56 9.10 -8.21 21.39
C VAL A 56 8.33 -6.96 20.98
N ARG A 57 8.75 -5.79 21.48
CA ARG A 57 8.14 -4.50 21.15
C ARG A 57 8.23 -4.19 19.65
N ASN A 58 9.42 -4.26 19.06
CA ASN A 58 9.59 -3.92 17.64
C ASN A 58 8.82 -4.87 16.75
N LEU A 59 8.79 -6.17 17.09
CA LEU A 59 8.02 -7.15 16.35
C LEU A 59 6.52 -6.84 16.44
N ALA A 60 6.01 -6.49 17.62
CA ALA A 60 4.61 -6.08 17.81
C ALA A 60 4.25 -4.82 17.01
N GLU A 61 5.13 -3.81 17.00
CA GLU A 61 4.92 -2.59 16.20
C GLU A 61 4.93 -2.89 14.69
N THR A 62 5.84 -3.75 14.21
CA THR A 62 5.88 -4.17 12.81
C THR A 62 4.63 -4.94 12.41
N VAL A 63 4.18 -5.87 13.25
CA VAL A 63 2.95 -6.65 13.02
C VAL A 63 1.74 -5.72 12.96
N GLU A 64 1.62 -4.75 13.87
CA GLU A 64 0.51 -3.79 13.87
C GLU A 64 0.47 -2.94 12.59
N ARG A 65 1.63 -2.46 12.13
CA ARG A 65 1.73 -1.74 10.85
C ARG A 65 1.35 -2.63 9.66
N LYS A 66 1.80 -3.88 9.65
CA LYS A 66 1.48 -4.84 8.57
C LYS A 66 -0.02 -5.13 8.53
N ILE A 67 -0.67 -5.30 9.69
CA ILE A 67 -2.13 -5.45 9.81
C ILE A 67 -2.84 -4.24 9.19
N GLY A 68 -2.42 -3.02 9.54
CA GLY A 68 -2.98 -1.80 8.97
C GLY A 68 -2.87 -1.75 7.43
N ASN A 69 -1.70 -2.11 6.89
CA ASN A 69 -1.50 -2.18 5.44
C ASN A 69 -2.39 -3.24 4.77
N VAL A 70 -2.52 -4.42 5.37
CA VAL A 70 -3.39 -5.49 4.85
C VAL A 70 -4.85 -5.08 4.86
N HIS A 71 -5.31 -4.35 5.88
CA HIS A 71 -6.67 -3.78 5.90
C HIS A 71 -6.92 -2.82 4.73
N VAL A 72 -5.98 -1.91 4.45
CA VAL A 72 -6.09 -0.98 3.31
C VAL A 72 -6.11 -1.75 1.99
N LEU A 73 -5.30 -2.81 1.86
CA LEU A 73 -5.29 -3.66 0.66
C LEU A 73 -6.59 -4.45 0.50
N LEU A 74 -7.17 -4.95 1.60
CA LEU A 74 -8.46 -5.65 1.59
C LEU A 74 -9.60 -4.72 1.19
N ASP A 75 -9.61 -3.51 1.74
CA ASP A 75 -10.61 -2.49 1.43
C ASP A 75 -10.57 -2.17 -0.07
N ARG A 76 -9.39 -1.81 -0.59
CA ARG A 76 -9.18 -1.56 -2.03
C ARG A 76 -9.52 -2.76 -2.90
N ALA A 77 -9.16 -3.97 -2.49
CA ALA A 77 -9.44 -5.18 -3.26
C ALA A 77 -10.94 -5.50 -3.29
N ARG A 78 -11.69 -5.18 -2.23
CA ARG A 78 -13.16 -5.31 -2.19
C ARG A 78 -13.82 -4.23 -3.04
N GLU A 79 -13.36 -2.98 -2.97
CA GLU A 79 -13.84 -1.89 -3.81
C GLU A 79 -13.59 -2.15 -5.31
N ASN A 80 -12.43 -2.70 -5.66
CA ASN A 80 -12.09 -3.03 -7.05
C ASN A 80 -12.75 -4.32 -7.55
N ALA A 81 -13.10 -5.26 -6.66
CA ALA A 81 -13.92 -6.42 -7.01
C ALA A 81 -15.37 -6.03 -7.32
N ASP A 82 -15.83 -4.87 -6.81
CA ASP A 82 -17.18 -4.34 -7.01
C ASP A 82 -17.28 -3.37 -8.20
N ILE A 83 -16.19 -3.09 -8.94
CA ILE A 83 -16.29 -2.34 -10.19
C ILE A 83 -16.81 -3.30 -11.27
N PRO A 84 -18.09 -3.23 -11.70
CA PRO A 84 -18.49 -3.90 -12.93
C PRO A 84 -17.58 -3.38 -14.03
N GLN A 85 -17.04 -4.31 -14.83
CA GLN A 85 -16.12 -4.05 -15.96
C GLN A 85 -16.65 -3.00 -16.96
N ASP A 86 -17.89 -2.55 -16.80
CA ASP A 86 -18.59 -1.51 -17.56
C ASP A 86 -18.06 -0.07 -17.32
N ILE A 87 -17.33 0.20 -16.22
CA ILE A 87 -16.87 1.57 -15.86
C ILE A 87 -15.37 1.80 -16.16
N GLN A 88 -14.62 0.86 -16.74
CA GLN A 88 -13.21 1.12 -17.10
C GLN A 88 -13.07 1.99 -18.37
N ALA A 89 -14.14 2.15 -19.17
CA ALA A 89 -14.10 2.88 -20.44
C ALA A 89 -14.23 4.41 -20.31
N ALA A 90 -14.65 4.93 -19.15
CA ALA A 90 -14.86 6.38 -18.96
C ALA A 90 -13.61 7.14 -18.50
N ALA A 91 -12.62 6.45 -17.90
CA ALA A 91 -11.43 7.10 -17.35
C ALA A 91 -10.33 7.40 -18.40
N ASP A 92 -10.44 6.87 -19.61
CA ASP A 92 -9.46 7.10 -20.70
C ASP A 92 -9.78 8.34 -21.55
N ASN A 93 -10.91 9.04 -21.30
CA ASN A 93 -11.34 10.19 -22.11
C ASN A 93 -11.13 11.56 -21.46
N GLU A 94 -10.46 11.67 -20.30
CA GLU A 94 -10.20 12.96 -19.64
C GLU A 94 -8.76 13.51 -19.79
N ASP A 95 -7.88 12.84 -20.56
CA ASP A 95 -6.52 13.34 -20.85
C ASP A 95 -6.40 14.17 -22.15
N MET A 96 -7.50 14.82 -22.61
CA MET A 96 -7.46 15.57 -23.87
C MET A 96 -8.02 17.01 -23.83
N LEU A 97 -8.16 17.63 -22.66
CA LEU A 97 -8.70 19.01 -22.57
C LEU A 97 -7.88 20.03 -21.76
N VAL A 98 -6.56 19.84 -21.69
CA VAL A 98 -5.65 20.95 -21.34
C VAL A 98 -4.67 21.18 -22.49
N GLN A 99 -5.09 21.94 -23.49
CA GLN A 99 -4.18 22.84 -24.19
C GLN A 99 -4.79 24.25 -24.20
N GLU A 100 -4.07 25.12 -23.52
CA GLU A 100 -4.34 26.50 -23.15
C GLU A 100 -4.64 27.44 -24.34
N PRO A 101 -5.57 28.41 -24.24
CA PRO A 101 -5.60 29.55 -25.16
C PRO A 101 -4.63 30.63 -24.65
N GLY A 102 -3.34 30.46 -24.94
CA GLY A 102 -2.28 31.30 -24.39
C GLY A 102 -1.25 31.79 -25.41
N GLN A 103 -1.64 32.37 -26.55
CA GLN A 103 -0.66 33.12 -27.35
C GLN A 103 -1.28 34.26 -28.19
N ARG A 104 -1.47 35.42 -27.56
CA ARG A 104 -1.36 36.70 -28.26
C ARG A 104 0.03 37.26 -27.98
N GLN A 105 0.98 36.93 -28.86
CA GLN A 105 2.21 37.69 -28.97
C GLN A 105 2.23 38.44 -30.30
N ASP A 106 2.13 39.74 -30.11
CA ASP A 106 2.54 40.85 -30.97
C ASP A 106 3.66 40.49 -31.97
N GLY A 107 3.35 40.59 -33.27
CA GLY A 107 4.33 40.52 -34.34
C GLY A 107 4.53 41.91 -34.95
N PRO A 108 5.77 42.39 -35.16
CA PRO A 108 6.01 43.72 -35.69
C PRO A 108 5.68 43.80 -37.19
N PRO A 109 5.07 44.89 -37.70
CA PRO A 109 4.92 45.05 -39.15
C PRO A 109 6.27 45.47 -39.76
N ARG A 110 7.03 44.50 -40.30
CA ARG A 110 8.05 44.79 -41.33
C ARG A 110 7.33 44.97 -42.66
N GLY A 111 7.48 46.15 -43.24
CA GLY A 111 6.72 46.63 -44.39
C GLY A 111 7.08 46.01 -45.74
N GLY A 112 6.39 46.53 -46.77
CA GLY A 112 6.77 46.35 -48.17
C GLY A 112 5.59 46.22 -49.14
N LEU A 113 5.27 47.35 -49.77
CA LEU A 113 5.09 47.49 -51.23
C LEU A 113 4.06 46.60 -51.97
N SER A 114 3.03 47.25 -52.53
CA SER A 114 2.34 46.97 -53.81
C SER A 114 1.21 48.02 -53.94
N ALA A 115 0.88 48.64 -55.05
CA ALA A 115 1.41 48.77 -56.42
C ALA A 115 0.79 50.06 -57.00
#